data_AF-A0A9X3EUJ9-F1
#
_entry.id   AF-A0A9X3EUJ9-F1
#
_cell.length_a   1.000
_cell.length_b   1.000
_cell.length_c   1.000
_cell.angle_alpha   90.00
_cell.angle_beta   90.00
_cell.angle_gamma   90.00
#
_symmetry.space_group_name_H-M   'P 1'
#
loop_
_entity.id
_entity.type
_entity.pdbx_description
1 polymer ?
#
loop_
_entity_poly.entity_id
_entity_poly.type
_entity_poly.pdbx_seq_one_letter_code
_entity_poly.pdbx_strand_id
1 'polypeptide(L)'
;MTELGTLLTRARQSGDMGRTACVQDKHDRAEIVLEVATGELLVLQDSSADGQSRAFAGEKLGEAAERISGLVGQARACQGDQEQKRSDAQNTANQPKTVIPTDPTSSSAGIQRLPPRIDPRPPVASPVI
;
A
#
# COMPACT_ATOMS: atom_id res chain seq x y z
N MET A 1 15.37 7.69 8.47
CA MET A 1 16.27 6.86 7.64
C MET A 1 17.50 6.36 8.40
N THR A 2 18.16 7.20 9.21
CA THR A 2 19.34 6.82 10.00
C THR A 2 19.13 5.54 10.82
N GLU A 3 17.95 5.34 11.40
CA GLU A 3 17.67 4.15 12.20
C GLU A 3 17.53 2.85 11.38
N LEU A 4 16.82 2.86 10.24
CA LEU A 4 16.76 1.68 9.37
C LEU A 4 18.15 1.31 8.83
N GLY A 5 18.96 2.33 8.49
CA GLY A 5 20.34 2.13 8.06
C GLY A 5 21.24 1.52 9.14
N THR A 6 21.08 1.92 10.41
CA THR A 6 21.84 1.31 11.52
C THR A 6 21.38 -0.12 11.80
N LEU A 7 20.07 -0.40 11.73
CA LEU A 7 19.53 -1.77 11.86
C LEU A 7 20.04 -2.67 10.74
N LEU A 8 20.10 -2.17 9.51
CA LEU A 8 20.60 -2.90 8.35
C LEU A 8 22.10 -3.20 8.46
N THR A 9 22.88 -2.21 8.88
CA THR A 9 24.33 -2.38 9.12
C THR A 9 24.57 -3.43 10.21
N ARG A 10 23.79 -3.40 11.30
CA ARG A 10 23.85 -4.41 12.37
C ARG A 10 23.47 -5.80 11.87
N ALA A 11 22.42 -5.93 11.04
CA ALA A 11 22.01 -7.21 10.47
C ALA A 11 23.09 -7.78 9.53
N ARG A 12 23.76 -6.94 8.72
CA ARG A 12 24.88 -7.37 7.88
C ARG A 12 26.07 -7.85 8.72
N GLN A 13 26.35 -7.20 9.85
CA GLN A 13 27.41 -7.60 10.78
C GLN A 13 27.10 -8.93 11.48
N SER A 14 25.84 -9.30 11.65
CA SER A 14 25.48 -10.57 12.32
C SER A 14 25.68 -11.80 11.43
N GLY A 15 25.90 -11.63 10.12
CA GLY A 15 26.07 -12.74 9.17
C GLY A 15 24.80 -13.56 8.91
N ASP A 16 23.66 -13.12 9.45
CA ASP A 16 22.37 -13.79 9.26
C ASP A 16 21.69 -13.19 8.02
N MET A 17 21.67 -13.98 6.95
CA MET A 17 21.09 -13.57 5.68
C MET A 17 19.57 -13.39 5.75
N GLY A 18 18.88 -14.13 6.62
CA GLY A 18 17.44 -13.98 6.82
C GLY A 18 17.10 -12.65 7.48
N ARG A 19 17.82 -12.30 8.56
CA ARG A 19 17.68 -10.99 9.23
C ARG A 19 18.06 -9.85 8.30
N THR A 20 19.14 -10.01 7.54
CA THR A 20 19.59 -9.00 6.58
C THR A 20 18.53 -8.75 5.52
N ALA A 21 17.96 -9.80 4.93
CA ALA A 21 16.89 -9.68 3.94
C ALA A 21 15.62 -9.04 4.52
N CYS A 22 15.24 -9.41 5.74
CA CYS A 22 14.07 -8.84 6.43
C CYS A 22 14.22 -7.33 6.64
N VAL A 23 15.37 -6.88 7.16
CA VAL A 23 15.63 -5.46 7.40
C VAL A 23 15.81 -4.70 6.09
N GLN A 24 16.46 -5.29 5.09
CA GLN A 24 16.63 -4.69 3.76
C GLN A 24 15.27 -4.44 3.09
N ASP A 25 14.34 -5.39 3.12
CA ASP A 25 12.98 -5.18 2.58
C ASP A 25 12.28 -3.98 3.24
N LYS A 26 12.40 -3.83 4.57
CA LYS A 26 11.79 -2.70 5.27
C LYS A 26 12.50 -1.37 4.95
N HIS A 27 13.80 -1.40 4.74
CA HIS A 27 14.58 -0.25 4.29
C HIS A 27 14.12 0.21 2.90
N ASP A 28 14.05 -0.70 1.93
CA ASP A 28 13.68 -0.38 0.54
C ASP A 28 12.24 0.14 0.47
N ARG A 29 11.32 -0.45 1.24
CA ARG A 29 9.94 0.04 1.34
C ARG A 29 9.85 1.43 1.96
N ALA A 30 10.73 1.77 2.91
CA ALA A 30 10.76 3.10 3.51
C ALA A 30 11.31 4.14 2.53
N GLU A 31 12.25 3.76 1.66
CA GLU A 31 12.78 4.62 0.60
C GLU A 31 11.70 5.00 -0.42
N ILE A 32 10.85 4.04 -0.83
CA ILE A 32 9.71 4.31 -1.70
C ILE A 32 8.72 5.30 -1.06
N VAL A 33 8.42 5.13 0.24
CA VAL A 33 7.53 6.07 0.95
C VAL A 33 8.14 7.47 1.03
N LEU A 34 9.46 7.55 1.21
CA LEU A 34 10.19 8.81 1.25
C LEU A 34 10.19 9.51 -0.12
N GLU A 35 10.30 8.77 -1.21
CA GLU A 35 10.22 9.32 -2.57
C GLU A 35 8.87 10.02 -2.80
N VAL A 36 7.76 9.36 -2.43
CA VAL A 36 6.41 9.94 -2.51
C VAL A 36 6.29 11.17 -1.61
N ALA A 37 6.81 11.11 -0.38
CA ALA A 37 6.80 12.23 0.55
C ALA A 37 7.60 13.43 0.04
N THR A 38 8.71 13.20 -0.68
CA THR A 38 9.57 14.26 -1.19
C THR A 38 8.84 15.16 -2.19
N GLY A 39 7.94 14.60 -3.01
CA GLY A 39 7.10 15.38 -3.91
C GLY A 39 6.15 16.33 -3.15
N GLU A 40 5.57 15.87 -2.05
CA GLU A 40 4.64 16.66 -1.24
C GLU A 40 5.35 17.76 -0.43
N LEU A 41 6.62 17.55 -0.06
CA LEU A 41 7.45 18.60 0.55
C LEU A 41 7.65 19.79 -0.39
N LEU A 42 7.79 19.54 -1.70
CA LEU A 42 7.90 20.61 -2.69
C LEU A 42 6.60 21.41 -2.81
N VAL A 43 5.44 20.73 -2.75
CA VAL A 43 4.12 21.38 -2.75
C VAL A 43 3.94 22.29 -1.53
N LEU A 44 4.43 21.86 -0.36
CA LEU A 44 4.39 22.71 0.84
C LEU A 44 5.29 23.94 0.76
N GLN A 45 6.43 23.81 0.07
CA GLN A 45 7.39 24.90 -0.11
C GLN A 45 7.01 25.87 -1.23
N ASP A 46 6.14 25.45 -2.14
CA ASP A 46 5.63 26.27 -3.21
C ASP A 46 4.64 27.32 -2.67
N SER A 47 5.03 28.60 -2.77
CA SER A 47 4.20 29.73 -2.36
C SER A 47 3.05 30.01 -3.32
N SER A 48 3.11 29.48 -4.54
CA SER A 48 2.06 29.60 -5.56
C SER A 48 0.98 28.52 -5.43
N ALA A 49 1.24 27.45 -4.65
CA ALA A 49 0.27 26.41 -4.39
C ALA A 49 -0.93 26.94 -3.58
N ASP A 50 -2.13 26.52 -3.99
CA ASP A 50 -3.36 26.86 -3.29
C ASP A 50 -3.42 26.22 -1.89
N GLY A 51 -4.25 26.79 -1.01
CA GLY A 51 -4.32 26.36 0.39
C GLY A 51 -4.81 24.93 0.57
N GLN A 52 -5.66 24.43 -0.35
CA GLN A 52 -6.19 23.07 -0.29
C GLN A 52 -5.11 22.05 -0.68
N SER A 53 -4.34 22.31 -1.74
CA SER A 53 -3.20 21.48 -2.14
C SER A 53 -2.16 21.36 -1.03
N ARG A 54 -1.86 22.45 -0.31
CA ARG A 54 -0.96 22.42 0.84
C ARG A 54 -1.52 21.61 2.02
N ALA A 55 -2.81 21.71 2.30
CA ALA A 55 -3.44 20.91 3.35
C ALA A 55 -3.35 19.40 3.05
N PHE A 56 -3.68 18.99 1.82
CA PHE A 56 -3.56 17.59 1.39
C PHE A 56 -2.11 17.09 1.40
N ALA A 57 -1.15 17.92 0.97
CA ALA A 57 0.27 17.58 1.04
C ALA A 57 0.70 17.34 2.51
N GLY A 58 0.23 18.17 3.44
CA GLY A 58 0.46 17.98 4.87
C GLY A 58 -0.09 16.66 5.41
N GLU A 59 -1.32 16.29 5.05
CA GLU A 59 -1.93 15.02 5.44
C GLU A 59 -1.14 13.81 4.92
N LYS A 60 -0.74 13.85 3.63
CA LYS A 60 0.07 12.79 3.01
C LYS A 60 1.43 12.64 3.68
N LEU A 61 2.07 13.75 4.06
CA LEU A 61 3.33 13.71 4.79
C LEU A 61 3.19 13.14 6.20
N GLY A 62 2.07 13.45 6.87
CA GLY A 62 1.72 12.82 8.15
C GLY A 62 1.60 11.30 8.02
N GLU A 63 0.81 10.82 7.06
CA GLU A 63 0.64 9.39 6.79
C GLU A 63 1.97 8.73 6.39
N ALA A 64 2.78 9.39 5.56
CA ALA A 64 4.10 8.89 5.18
C ALA A 64 5.03 8.73 6.39
N ALA A 65 5.00 9.68 7.33
CA ALA A 65 5.76 9.60 8.57
C ALA A 65 5.31 8.43 9.45
N GLU A 66 4.00 8.23 9.61
CA GLU A 66 3.46 7.07 10.34
C GLU A 66 3.87 5.76 9.67
N ARG A 67 3.83 5.70 8.34
CA ARG A 67 4.21 4.52 7.58
C ARG A 67 5.68 4.17 7.76
N ILE A 68 6.58 5.17 7.72
CA ILE A 68 8.02 4.98 7.97
C ILE A 68 8.25 4.50 9.40
N SER A 69 7.57 5.09 10.40
CA SER A 69 7.65 4.66 11.80
C SER A 69 7.23 3.19 11.97
N GLY A 70 6.14 2.78 11.32
CA GLY A 70 5.70 1.39 11.29
C GLY A 70 6.72 0.43 10.66
N LEU A 71 7.42 0.85 9.60
CA LEU A 71 8.48 0.06 8.97
C LEU A 71 9.72 -0.07 9.88
N VAL A 72 10.08 0.98 10.63
CA VAL A 72 11.14 0.91 11.66
C VAL A 72 10.77 -0.12 12.73
N GLY A 73 9.52 -0.09 13.22
CA GLY A 73 9.03 -1.07 14.19
C GLY A 73 9.12 -2.51 13.69
N GLN A 74 8.73 -2.73 12.42
CA GLN A 74 8.85 -4.04 11.77
C GLN A 74 10.31 -4.47 11.56
N ALA A 75 11.21 -3.54 11.22
CA ALA A 75 12.63 -3.82 11.07
C ALA A 75 13.29 -4.18 12.42
N ARG A 76 12.85 -3.56 13.52
CA ARG A 76 13.28 -3.97 14.88
C ARG A 76 12.80 -5.39 15.21
N ALA A 77 11.58 -5.76 14.82
CA ALA A 77 11.07 -7.12 15.01
C ALA A 77 11.91 -8.19 14.27
N CYS A 78 12.51 -7.85 13.12
CA CYS A 78 13.46 -8.72 12.42
C CYS A 78 14.72 -9.06 13.25
N GLN A 79 15.02 -8.35 14.35
CA GLN A 79 16.20 -8.62 15.18
C GLN A 79 15.99 -9.77 16.20
N GLY A 80 14.78 -10.31 16.30
CA GLY A 80 14.52 -11.57 17.02
C GLY A 80 13.65 -11.48 18.27
N ASP A 81 13.11 -10.31 18.64
CA ASP A 81 12.23 -10.20 19.82
C ASP A 81 10.76 -10.59 19.53
N GLN A 82 10.40 -10.89 18.28
CA GLN A 82 9.01 -11.18 17.87
C GLN A 82 8.90 -12.27 16.78
N GLU A 83 9.83 -13.22 16.73
CA GLU A 83 9.75 -14.36 15.78
C GLU A 83 8.71 -15.42 16.21
N GLN A 84 8.11 -15.31 17.40
CA GLN A 84 7.07 -16.23 17.84
C GLN A 84 5.66 -15.65 17.57
N LYS A 85 4.96 -16.27 16.60
CA LYS A 85 3.51 -16.18 16.30
C LYS A 85 3.05 -15.10 15.31
N ARG A 86 3.44 -15.22 14.04
CA ARG A 86 2.49 -14.94 12.94
C ARG A 86 2.62 -15.99 11.84
N SER A 87 2.06 -17.17 12.11
CA SER A 87 1.71 -18.17 11.09
C SER A 87 0.53 -17.74 10.21
N ASP A 88 -0.10 -16.59 10.49
CA ASP A 88 -1.20 -16.01 9.74
C ASP A 88 -0.81 -14.63 9.16
N ALA A 89 0.32 -14.56 8.44
CA ALA A 89 0.66 -13.39 7.63
C ALA A 89 -0.26 -13.33 6.39
N GLN A 90 -1.57 -13.14 6.61
CA GLN A 90 -2.47 -12.68 5.56
C GLN A 90 -1.99 -11.31 5.12
N ASN A 91 -1.76 -11.17 3.82
CA ASN A 91 -1.38 -9.93 3.17
C ASN A 91 -2.58 -8.97 3.21
N THR A 92 -2.86 -8.37 4.36
CA THR A 92 -3.85 -7.30 4.49
C THR A 92 -3.22 -6.03 3.91
N ALA A 93 -3.16 -5.98 2.58
CA ALA A 93 -3.11 -4.71 1.89
C ALA A 93 -4.34 -3.93 2.38
N ASN A 94 -4.12 -2.87 3.16
CA ASN A 94 -5.14 -1.83 3.34
C ASN A 94 -5.50 -1.38 1.93
N GLN A 95 -6.61 -1.88 1.39
CA GLN A 95 -7.10 -1.42 0.11
C GLN A 95 -7.25 0.09 0.24
N PRO A 96 -6.59 0.89 -0.63
CA PRO A 96 -6.83 2.31 -0.63
C PRO A 96 -8.33 2.48 -0.80
N LYS A 97 -8.97 3.17 0.16
CA LYS A 97 -10.40 3.44 0.16
C LYS A 97 -10.70 4.12 -1.17
N THR A 98 -11.29 3.40 -2.11
CA THR A 98 -11.61 3.93 -3.43
C THR A 98 -12.66 5.00 -3.24
N VAL A 99 -12.23 6.26 -3.23
CA VAL A 99 -13.15 7.39 -3.27
C VAL A 99 -13.70 7.41 -4.70
N ILE A 100 -14.91 6.86 -4.87
CA ILE A 100 -15.61 6.93 -6.14
C ILE A 100 -15.90 8.42 -6.39
N PRO A 101 -15.43 9.01 -7.51
CA PRO A 101 -15.82 10.36 -7.87
C PRO A 101 -17.34 10.41 -8.02
N THR A 102 -18.03 11.06 -7.09
CA THR A 102 -19.47 11.31 -7.21
C THR A 102 -19.67 12.33 -8.31
N ASP A 103 -20.03 11.85 -9.50
CA ASP A 103 -20.45 12.69 -10.62
C ASP A 103 -21.81 13.35 -10.28
N PRO A 104 -21.86 14.68 -10.07
CA PRO A 104 -23.07 15.39 -9.71
C PRO A 104 -24.10 15.44 -10.87
N THR A 105 -23.74 14.95 -12.06
CA THR A 105 -24.64 14.85 -13.22
C THR A 105 -25.25 13.47 -13.42
N SER A 106 -24.89 12.48 -12.58
CA SER A 106 -25.42 11.11 -12.69
C SER A 106 -26.88 11.01 -12.23
N SER A 107 -27.78 11.36 -13.14
CA SER A 107 -29.19 10.96 -13.04
C SER A 107 -29.30 9.46 -13.33
N SER A 108 -29.16 8.62 -12.31
CA SER A 108 -29.43 7.19 -12.45
C SER A 108 -30.94 6.94 -12.51
N ALA A 109 -31.52 7.15 -13.70
CA ALA A 109 -32.79 6.51 -14.03
C ALA A 109 -32.56 4.99 -14.01
N GLY A 110 -33.20 4.29 -13.07
CA GLY A 110 -33.00 2.87 -12.84
C GLY A 110 -33.21 2.03 -14.10
N ILE A 111 -32.12 1.56 -14.70
CA ILE A 111 -32.17 0.53 -15.73
C ILE A 111 -32.37 -0.80 -15.01
N GLN A 112 -33.61 -1.26 -14.92
CA GLN A 112 -33.89 -2.66 -14.55
C GLN A 112 -33.27 -3.57 -15.61
N ARG A 113 -32.10 -4.14 -15.32
CA ARG A 113 -31.51 -5.21 -16.12
C ARG A 113 -32.36 -6.46 -15.91
N LEU A 114 -33.29 -6.71 -16.82
CA LEU A 114 -33.96 -8.00 -16.90
C LEU A 114 -32.90 -9.09 -17.21
N PRO A 115 -32.99 -10.28 -16.57
CA PRO A 115 -32.11 -11.39 -16.90
C PRO A 115 -32.32 -11.82 -18.36
N PRO A 116 -31.27 -12.33 -19.03
CA PRO A 116 -31.40 -12.84 -20.39
C PRO A 116 -32.39 -14.01 -20.43
N ARG A 117 -33.18 -14.09 -21.51
CA ARG A 117 -34.13 -15.20 -21.68
C ARG A 117 -33.37 -16.52 -21.80
N ILE A 118 -33.78 -17.51 -21.03
CA ILE A 118 -33.26 -18.88 -21.09
C ILE A 118 -33.77 -19.53 -22.39
N ASP A 119 -32.85 -20.01 -23.23
CA ASP A 119 -33.18 -20.80 -24.42
C ASP A 119 -33.60 -22.23 -24.00
N PRO A 120 -34.79 -22.74 -24.40
CA PRO A 120 -35.24 -24.08 -24.04
C PRO A 120 -34.51 -25.20 -24.80
N ARG A 121 -33.59 -24.89 -25.72
CA ARG A 121 -32.86 -25.93 -26.48
C ARG A 121 -31.89 -26.68 -25.54
N PRO A 122 -31.97 -28.02 -25.47
CA PRO A 122 -31.02 -28.80 -24.69
C PRO A 122 -29.61 -28.65 -25.27
N PRO A 123 -28.56 -28.65 -24.42
CA PRO A 123 -27.19 -28.55 -24.89
C PRO A 123 -26.88 -29.74 -25.80
N VAL A 124 -26.47 -29.44 -27.04
CA VAL A 124 -25.97 -30.47 -27.97
C VAL A 124 -24.53 -30.74 -27.59
N ALA A 125 -24.21 -31.98 -27.19
CA ALA A 125 -22.83 -32.40 -27.02
C ALA A 125 -22.13 -32.36 -28.39
N SER A 126 -21.06 -31.56 -28.51
CA SER A 126 -20.22 -31.55 -29.70
C SER A 126 -19.61 -32.96 -29.93
N PRO A 127 -19.59 -33.49 -31.16
CA PRO A 127 -18.86 -34.72 -31.44
C PRO A 127 -17.36 -34.48 -31.27
N VAL A 128 -16.71 -35.37 -30.53
CA VAL A 128 -15.25 -35.44 -30.46
C VAL A 128 -14.77 -36.10 -31.75
N ILE A 129 -14.05 -35.35 -32.58
CA ILE A 129 -13.14 -35.89 -33.61
C ILE A 129 -11.78 -35.26 -33.35
#